data_AF-A0A915LUU1-F1
#
_entry.id   AF-A0A915LUU1-F1
#
_cell.length_a   1.000
_cell.length_b   1.000
_cell.length_c   1.000
_cell.angle_alpha   90.00
_cell.angle_beta   90.00
_cell.angle_gamma   90.00
#
_symmetry.space_group_name_H-M   'P 1'
#
loop_
_entity.id
_entity.type
_entity.pdbx_description
1 polymer ?
#
loop_
_entity_poly.entity_id
_entity_poly.type
_entity_poly.pdbx_seq_one_letter_code
_entity_poly.pdbx_strand_id
1 'polypeptide(L)' 'MEAIAEYKPVQEYPLSPDELWAEKGDIIIVKTPINQDGFIRGRNPRLNSEGRFPMYLLKEHLKFEDFSAFVNI' A
#
# COMPACT_ATOMS: atom_id res chain seq x y z
N MET A 1 12.84 -10.87 8.02
CA MET A 1 11.68 -9.99 8.29
C MET A 1 11.16 -9.55 6.95
N GLU A 2 9.95 -9.97 6.56
CA GLU A 2 9.30 -9.43 5.36
C GLU A 2 8.87 -8.00 5.69
N ALA A 3 9.34 -7.02 4.91
CA ALA A 3 8.88 -5.65 5.07
C ALA A 3 7.47 -5.53 4.50
N ILE A 4 6.56 -5.01 5.32
CA ILE A 4 5.18 -4.72 4.94
C ILE A 4 5.06 -3.21 4.83
N ALA A 5 4.56 -2.73 3.70
CA ALA A 5 4.30 -1.31 3.46
C ALA A 5 2.79 -1.10 3.26
N GLU A 6 2.29 0.01 3.79
CA GLU A 6 0.90 0.43 3.63
C GLU A 6 0.84 1.62 2.68
N TYR A 7 -0.05 1.54 1.70
CA TYR A 7 -0.26 2.61 0.73
C TYR A 7 -1.73 2.96 0.64
N LYS A 8 -2.01 4.19 0.16
CA LYS A 8 -3.38 4.66 -0.07
C LYS A 8 -3.59 4.98 -1.55
N PRO A 9 -4.63 4.43 -2.19
CA PRO A 9 -5.01 4.81 -3.54
C PRO A 9 -5.35 6.31 -3.61
N VAL A 10 -4.83 7.00 -4.62
CA VAL A 10 -5.16 8.41 -4.90
C VAL A 10 -6.55 8.57 -5.51
N GLN A 11 -7.04 7.52 -6.18
CA GLN A 11 -8.32 7.44 -6.87
C GLN A 11 -8.85 6.00 -6.87
N GLU A 12 -10.07 5.82 -7.36
CA GLU A 12 -10.67 4.51 -7.57
C GLU A 12 -9.98 3.75 -8.71
N TYR A 13 -9.83 2.43 -8.51
CA TYR A 13 -9.28 1.50 -9.50
C TYR A 13 -10.17 0.25 -9.60
N PRO A 14 -10.62 -0.12 -10.80
CA PRO A 14 -11.58 -1.21 -11.00
C PRO A 14 -10.95 -2.61 -10.89
N LEU A 15 -11.80 -3.62 -10.70
CA LEU A 15 -11.43 -5.04 -10.64
C LEU A 15 -11.33 -5.61 -12.05
N SER A 16 -10.13 -5.83 -12.55
CA SER A 16 -9.88 -6.83 -13.61
C SER A 16 -9.59 -8.18 -12.96
N PRO A 17 -9.68 -9.32 -13.67
CA PRO A 17 -9.50 -10.66 -13.09
C PRO A 17 -8.18 -10.85 -12.30
N ASP A 18 -7.11 -10.17 -12.72
CA ASP A 18 -5.79 -10.22 -12.08
C ASP A 18 -5.48 -8.99 -11.20
N GLU A 19 -6.40 -8.04 -11.12
CA GLU A 19 -6.20 -6.73 -10.52
C GLU A 19 -7.05 -6.53 -9.26
N LEU A 20 -6.53 -5.70 -8.37
CA LEU A 20 -7.15 -5.40 -7.09
C LEU A 20 -8.02 -4.16 -7.18
N TRP A 21 -9.31 -4.30 -6.88
CA TRP A 21 -10.18 -3.14 -6.70
C TRP A 21 -9.72 -2.34 -5.47
N ALA A 22 -9.65 -1.02 -5.64
CA ALA A 22 -9.44 -0.13 -4.52
C ALA A 22 -10.18 1.18 -4.70
N GLU A 23 -10.66 1.73 -3.60
CA GLU A 23 -11.28 3.06 -3.54
C GLU A 23 -10.32 4.07 -2.93
N LYS A 24 -10.56 5.36 -3.21
CA LYS A 24 -9.79 6.44 -2.60
C LYS A 24 -9.94 6.37 -1.07
N GLY A 25 -8.80 6.22 -0.38
CA GLY A 25 -8.76 6.11 1.09
C GLY A 25 -8.66 4.68 1.62
N ASP A 26 -8.77 3.65 0.77
CA ASP A 26 -8.43 2.28 1.14
C ASP A 26 -6.95 2.18 1.57
N ILE A 27 -6.64 1.13 2.32
CA ILE A 27 -5.26 0.78 2.68
C ILE A 27 -4.88 -0.46 1.89
N ILE A 28 -3.85 -0.35 1.06
CA ILE A 28 -3.27 -1.47 0.33
C ILE A 28 -2.03 -1.92 1.07
N ILE A 29 -2.05 -3.16 1.56
CA ILE A 29 -0.94 -3.79 2.25
C ILE A 29 -0.09 -4.50 1.20
N VAL A 30 1.17 -4.08 1.06
CA VAL A 30 2.13 -4.60 0.08
C VAL A 30 3.23 -5.35 0.81
N LYS A 31 3.50 -6.57 0.35
CA LYS A 31 4.67 -7.34 0.78
C LYS A 31 5.78 -7.14 -0.25
N THR A 32 6.99 -6.87 0.22
CA THR A 32 8.17 -6.75 -0.66
C THR A 32 8.57 -8.11 -1.27
N PRO A 33 9.16 -8.14 -2.47
CA PRO A 33 9.58 -7.01 -3.31
C PRO A 33 8.49 -6.47 -4.24
N ILE A 34 8.60 -5.18 -4.57
CA ILE A 34 7.78 -4.52 -5.58
C ILE A 34 8.30 -4.90 -6.97
N ASN A 35 7.41 -5.31 -7.88
CA ASN A 35 7.83 -5.67 -9.24
C ASN A 35 8.25 -4.42 -10.02
N GLN A 36 9.26 -4.56 -10.88
CA GLN A 36 9.76 -3.46 -11.73
C GLN A 36 8.81 -3.13 -12.91
N ASP A 37 7.74 -3.90 -13.08
CA ASP A 37 6.77 -3.75 -14.16
C ASP A 37 5.74 -2.61 -13.90
N GLY A 38 5.92 -1.83 -12.84
CA GLY A 38 5.02 -0.74 -12.46
C GLY A 38 3.76 -1.18 -11.68
N PHE A 39 3.67 -2.46 -11.33
CA PHE A 39 2.61 -3.03 -10.50
C PHE A 39 3.16 -3.59 -9.19
N ILE A 40 2.38 -3.43 -8.13
CA ILE A 40 2.58 -4.13 -6.86
C ILE A 40 1.58 -5.28 -6.75
N ARG A 41 1.91 -6.29 -5.97
CA ARG A 41 0.92 -7.25 -5.47
C ARG A 41 0.59 -6.86 -4.04
N GLY A 42 -0.68 -6.54 -3.80
CA GLY A 42 -1.15 -6.07 -2.52
C GLY A 42 -2.46 -6.70 -2.12
N ARG A 43 -2.79 -6.58 -0.84
CA ARG A 43 -4.07 -6.98 -0.28
C ARG A 43 -4.84 -5.73 0.13
N ASN A 44 -6.12 -5.65 -0.25
CA ASN A 44 -7.06 -4.68 0.27
C ASN A 44 -7.85 -5.33 1.42
N PRO A 45 -7.59 -4.97 2.70
CA PRO A 45 -8.28 -5.55 3.84
C PRO A 45 -9.79 -5.29 3.83
N ARG A 46 -10.25 -4.16 3.26
CA ARG A 46 -11.68 -3.83 3.18
C ARG A 46 -12.45 -4.86 2.36
N LEU A 47 -11.87 -5.27 1.23
CA LEU A 47 -12.47 -6.24 0.32
C LEU A 47 -12.04 -7.69 0.60
N ASN A 48 -11.11 -7.86 1.55
CA ASN A 48 -10.45 -9.13 1.82
C ASN A 48 -9.89 -9.81 0.54
N SER A 49 -9.43 -9.00 -0.41
CA SER A 49 -8.98 -9.44 -1.74
C SER A 49 -7.51 -9.10 -1.94
N GLU A 50 -6.82 -9.92 -2.74
CA GLU A 50 -5.42 -9.72 -3.13
C GLU A 50 -5.33 -9.70 -4.65
N GLY A 51 -4.51 -8.81 -5.19
CA GLY A 51 -4.32 -8.68 -6.63
C GLY A 51 -3.21 -7.73 -6.99
N ARG A 52 -3.04 -7.49 -8.29
CA ARG A 52 -2.11 -6.49 -8.80
C ARG A 52 -2.73 -5.10 -8.68
N PHE A 53 -1.91 -4.12 -8.31
CA PHE A 53 -2.33 -2.72 -8.22
C PHE A 53 -1.23 -1.84 -8.83
N PRO A 54 -1.59 -0.84 -9.66
CA PRO A 54 -0.59 0.02 -10.29
C PRO A 54 0.07 0.96 -9.27
N MET A 55 1.40 1.03 -9.29
CA MET A 55 2.18 1.82 -8.35
C MET A 55 1.91 3.33 -8.43
N TYR A 56 1.66 3.85 -9.63
CA TYR A 56 1.44 5.28 -9.84
C TYR A 56 0.17 5.80 -9.16
N LEU A 57 -0.75 4.90 -8.76
CA LEU A 57 -1.95 5.24 -8.01
C LEU A 57 -1.74 5.20 -6.50
N LEU A 58 -0.55 4.83 -6.02
CA LEU A 58 -0.23 4.80 -4.60
C LEU A 58 0.33 6.15 -4.18
N LYS A 59 -0.30 6.75 -3.17
CA LYS A 59 0.34 7.80 -2.40
C LYS A 59 1.15 7.15 -1.29
N GLU A 60 2.42 7.54 -1.17
CA GLU A 60 3.24 7.16 -0.03
C GLU A 60 2.53 7.55 1.26
N HIS A 61 2.24 6.56 2.11
CA HIS A 61 1.77 6.83 3.45
C HIS A 61 3.01 7.01 4.34
N LEU A 62 3.46 8.26 4.48
CA LEU A 62 4.43 8.59 5.52
C LEU A 62 3.78 8.30 6.87
N LYS A 63 4.25 7.26 7.56
CA LYS A 63 3.98 7.05 8.98
C LYS A 63 5.04 7.82 9.74
N PHE A 64 4.59 8.83 10.48
CA PHE A 64 5.42 9.50 11.47
C PHE A 64 5.32 8.69 12.76
N GLU A 65 6.43 8.09 13.19
CA GLU A 65 6.55 7.48 14.51
C GLU A 65 7.22 8.51 15.43
N ASP A 66 6.54 8.86 16.51
CA ASP A 66 7.12 9.68 17.57
C ASP A 66 8.08 8.82 18.37
N PHE A 67 9.36 8.91 18.04
CA PHE A 67 10.41 8.39 18.90
C PHE A 67 10.68 9.43 19.98
N SER A 68 10.53 9.03 21.24
CA SER A 68 10.93 9.86 22.37
C SER A 68 12.43 10.11 22.28
N ALA A 69 12.82 11.27 21.73
CA ALA A 69 14.20 11.71 21.73
C ALA A 69 14.55 11.96 23.20
N PHE A 70 15.40 11.12 23.79
CA PHE A 70 15.93 11.37 25.13
C PHE A 70 16.73 12.67 25.08
N VAL A 71 16.10 13.78 25.52
CA VAL A 71 16.79 15.03 25.77
C VAL A 71 17.47 14.88 27.13
N ASN A 72 18.73 14.44 27.13
CA ASN A 72 19.59 14.63 28.30
C ASN A 72 19.94 16.12 28.36
N ILE A 73 19.28 16.86 29.25
CA ILE A 73 19.70 18.19 29.71
C ILE A 73 20.53 18.00 30.97
#